data_AF-A0A5R2N944-F1
#
_entry.id   AF-A0A5R2N944-F1
#
_cell.length_a   1.000
_cell.length_b   1.000
_cell.length_c   1.000
_cell.angle_alpha   90.00
_cell.angle_beta   90.00
_cell.angle_gamma   90.00
#
_symmetry.space_group_name_H-M   'P 1'
#
loop_
_entity.id
_entity.type
_entity.pdbx_description
1 polymer ?
#
loop_
_entity_poly.entity_id
_entity_poly.type
_entity_poly.pdbx_seq_one_letter_code
_entity_poly.pdbx_strand_id
1 'polypeptide(L)'
;EIKRRGGIAIVQDPDDAAYPEMPGSAAAHVALDYRVALSRMPGLLVELVNGKAGKEAAMPNKSSQPEAEGDSPTIDGEKFDRPLALTCPECGGALLKSQNGTIIKFDCHIGHSYTGEVLASAQFDEMERVMRAAVRILNERAEFCLEMAEQARLQEPDAAGPWEAASKQALDRAYKLRVLVEQDWLMPETFGAMSGRSSRISG
;
A
#
# COMPACT_ATOMS: atom_id res chain seq x y z
N GLU A 1 9.01 -17.92 0.09
CA GLU A 1 9.77 -17.90 -1.17
C GLU A 1 10.88 -18.95 -1.21
N ILE A 2 11.72 -19.03 -0.17
CA ILE A 2 12.81 -20.03 -0.05
C ILE A 2 12.36 -21.45 -0.42
N LYS A 3 11.34 -22.00 0.25
CA LYS A 3 10.84 -23.36 -0.03
C LYS A 3 10.24 -23.54 -1.43
N ARG A 4 9.58 -22.51 -1.97
CA ARG A 4 9.00 -22.57 -3.33
C ARG A 4 10.08 -22.69 -4.41
N ARG A 5 11.28 -22.19 -4.13
CA ARG A 5 12.44 -22.27 -5.04
C ARG A 5 13.34 -23.49 -4.78
N GLY A 6 12.88 -24.43 -3.95
CA GLY A 6 13.70 -25.59 -3.55
C GLY A 6 14.83 -25.24 -2.57
N GLY A 7 14.81 -24.03 -2.00
CA GLY A 7 15.78 -23.61 -0.98
C GLY A 7 15.53 -24.27 0.38
N ILE A 8 16.54 -24.20 1.24
CA ILE A 8 16.53 -24.77 2.60
C ILE A 8 16.12 -23.67 3.59
N ALA A 9 15.09 -23.93 4.39
CA ALA A 9 14.62 -23.04 5.44
C ALA A 9 15.13 -23.49 6.81
N ILE A 10 15.88 -22.61 7.48
CA ILE A 10 16.47 -22.83 8.80
C ILE A 10 15.89 -21.78 9.75
N VAL A 11 15.53 -22.16 10.97
CA VAL A 11 15.19 -21.21 12.04
C VAL A 11 16.05 -21.47 13.27
N GLN A 12 16.33 -20.40 14.01
CA GLN A 12 16.88 -20.52 15.36
C GLN A 12 15.80 -21.09 16.29
N ASP A 13 16.21 -21.98 17.19
CA ASP A 13 15.31 -22.52 18.21
C ASP A 13 14.67 -21.37 19.02
N PRO A 14 13.32 -21.26 19.09
CA PRO A 14 12.61 -20.30 19.93
C PRO A 14 13.11 -20.25 21.37
N ASP A 15 13.52 -21.39 21.95
CA ASP A 15 13.99 -21.48 23.34
C ASP A 15 15.40 -20.89 23.53
N ASP A 16 16.12 -20.66 22.42
CA ASP A 16 17.45 -20.06 22.36
C ASP A 16 17.42 -18.70 21.63
N ALA A 17 16.24 -18.19 21.27
CA ALA A 17 16.07 -16.95 20.52
C ALA A 17 15.80 -15.75 21.45
N ALA A 18 16.46 -14.62 21.18
CA ALA A 18 16.19 -13.37 21.89
C ALA A 18 14.74 -12.86 21.68
N TYR A 19 14.11 -13.24 20.57
CA TYR A 19 12.72 -12.94 20.24
C TYR A 19 12.01 -14.21 19.73
N PRO A 20 11.47 -15.06 20.62
CA PRO A 20 10.89 -16.36 20.26
C PRO A 20 9.71 -16.31 19.29
N GLU A 21 8.99 -15.19 19.26
CA GLU A 21 7.84 -14.97 18.37
C GLU A 21 8.22 -15.02 16.87
N MET A 22 9.43 -14.57 16.51
CA MET A 22 9.86 -14.57 15.11
C MET A 22 10.11 -15.99 14.58
N PRO A 23 10.91 -16.86 15.24
CA PRO A 23 11.01 -18.26 14.84
C PRO A 23 9.69 -19.04 14.97
N GLY A 24 8.87 -18.71 15.98
CA GLY A 24 7.55 -19.31 16.17
C GLY A 24 6.61 -19.04 14.99
N SER A 25 6.52 -17.79 14.55
CA SER A 25 5.76 -17.41 13.37
C SER A 25 6.28 -18.09 12.10
N ALA A 26 7.60 -18.13 11.91
CA ALA A 26 8.21 -18.81 10.77
C ALA A 26 7.87 -20.31 10.74
N ALA A 27 7.91 -20.99 11.89
CA ALA A 27 7.56 -22.41 12.01
C ALA A 27 6.07 -22.69 11.75
N ALA A 28 5.19 -21.74 12.09
CA ALA A 28 3.75 -21.86 11.84
C ALA A 28 3.38 -21.68 10.35
N HIS A 29 4.18 -20.95 9.57
CA HIS A 29 3.81 -20.54 8.22
C HIS A 29 4.73 -21.09 7.11
N VAL A 30 5.84 -21.75 7.45
CA VAL A 30 6.81 -22.28 6.49
C VAL A 30 7.21 -23.70 6.90
N ALA A 31 7.29 -24.62 5.93
CA ALA A 31 7.88 -25.94 6.14
C ALA A 31 9.40 -25.80 6.35
N LEU A 32 9.84 -25.93 7.60
CA LEU A 32 11.24 -25.79 7.99
C LEU A 32 12.01 -27.10 7.75
N ASP A 33 13.24 -26.98 7.28
CA ASP A 33 14.16 -28.12 7.13
C ASP A 33 14.98 -28.33 8.41
N TYR A 34 15.30 -27.24 9.11
CA TYR A 34 16.10 -27.28 10.34
C TYR A 34 15.59 -26.28 11.39
N ARG A 35 15.56 -26.74 12.64
CA ARG A 35 15.45 -25.92 13.85
C ARG A 35 16.69 -26.19 14.70
N VAL A 36 17.50 -25.18 14.95
CA VAL A 36 18.79 -25.34 15.65
C VAL A 36 19.06 -24.21 16.62
N ALA A 37 19.81 -24.50 17.69
CA ALA A 37 20.38 -23.45 18.54
C ALA A 37 21.34 -22.55 17.75
N LEU A 38 21.44 -21.28 18.14
CA LEU A 38 22.30 -20.27 17.54
C LEU A 38 23.75 -20.73 17.45
N SER A 39 24.22 -21.44 18.49
CA SER A 39 25.58 -21.98 18.56
C SER A 39 25.90 -23.01 17.47
N ARG A 40 24.88 -23.72 16.95
CA ARG A 40 25.03 -24.74 15.90
C ARG A 40 24.77 -24.21 14.49
N MET A 41 24.15 -23.03 14.39
CA MET A 41 23.74 -22.45 13.12
C MET A 41 24.92 -22.12 12.18
N PRO A 42 26.07 -21.56 12.65
CA PRO A 42 27.22 -21.33 11.78
C PRO A 42 27.78 -22.60 11.13
N GLY A 43 27.92 -23.68 11.90
CA GLY A 43 28.41 -24.96 11.39
C GLY A 43 27.47 -25.56 10.34
N LEU A 44 26.17 -25.53 10.62
CA LEU A 44 25.14 -25.97 9.68
C LEU A 44 25.18 -25.18 8.36
N LEU A 45 25.34 -23.86 8.42
CA LEU A 45 25.44 -23.03 7.21
C LEU A 45 26.67 -23.41 6.36
N VAL A 46 27.82 -23.65 7.01
CA VAL A 46 29.05 -24.11 6.32
C VAL A 46 28.83 -25.48 5.68
N GLU A 47 28.19 -26.42 6.37
CA GLU A 47 27.86 -27.74 5.83
C GLU A 47 26.93 -27.65 4.62
N LEU A 48 25.87 -26.84 4.70
CA LEU A 48 24.87 -26.69 3.64
C LEU A 48 25.43 -26.00 2.39
N VAL A 49 26.33 -25.03 2.56
CA VAL A 49 27.02 -24.39 1.43
C VAL A 49 27.96 -25.39 0.73
N ASN A 50 28.59 -26.29 1.49
CA ASN A 50 29.55 -27.26 0.98
C ASN A 50 28.93 -28.60 0.53
N GLY A 51 27.65 -28.85 0.83
CA GLY A 51 27.01 -30.15 0.63
C GLY A 51 25.57 -30.07 0.10
N LYS A 52 25.37 -30.61 -1.11
CA LYS A 52 24.11 -30.76 -1.87
C LYS A 52 23.37 -29.45 -2.17
N ALA A 53 23.68 -28.88 -3.34
CA ALA A 53 22.78 -27.98 -4.04
C ALA A 53 21.38 -28.60 -4.14
N GLY A 54 20.38 -27.96 -3.52
CA GLY A 54 18.99 -28.30 -3.75
C GLY A 54 18.69 -28.19 -5.23
N LYS A 55 17.96 -29.17 -5.80
CA LYS A 55 17.51 -29.09 -7.19
C LYS A 55 16.63 -27.84 -7.32
N GLU A 56 17.05 -26.86 -8.13
CA GLU A 56 16.20 -25.75 -8.52
C GLU A 56 14.90 -26.32 -9.11
N ALA A 57 13.78 -26.07 -8.43
CA ALA A 57 12.48 -26.42 -8.94
C ALA A 57 12.10 -25.40 -10.03
N ALA A 58 11.79 -25.89 -11.23
CA ALA A 58 11.29 -25.05 -12.31
C ALA A 58 9.96 -24.39 -11.90
N MET A 59 9.85 -23.10 -12.16
CA MET A 59 8.67 -22.28 -11.90
C MET A 59 7.42 -22.85 -12.58
N PRO A 60 6.28 -23.00 -11.87
CA PRO A 60 5.00 -22.95 -12.55
C PRO A 60 4.81 -21.50 -13.02
N ASN A 61 4.89 -21.30 -14.33
CA ASN A 61 4.56 -20.03 -14.96
C ASN A 61 3.05 -19.81 -14.81
N LYS A 62 2.62 -19.15 -13.74
CA LYS A 62 1.25 -18.65 -13.62
C LYS A 62 1.20 -17.21 -14.10
N SER A 63 1.46 -17.02 -15.38
CA SER A 63 0.92 -15.88 -16.14
C SER A 63 -0.52 -16.19 -16.51
N SER A 64 -1.37 -16.38 -15.50
CA SER A 64 -2.81 -16.38 -15.69
C SER A 64 -3.30 -15.16 -14.93
N GLN A 65 -3.29 -14.00 -15.60
CA GLN A 65 -4.17 -12.91 -15.21
C GLN A 65 -5.58 -13.52 -15.19
N PRO A 66 -6.29 -13.52 -14.06
CA PRO A 66 -7.68 -13.89 -14.09
C PRO A 66 -8.37 -12.87 -14.98
N GLU A 67 -9.00 -13.32 -16.06
CA GLU A 67 -9.97 -12.53 -16.77
C GLU A 67 -10.99 -12.06 -15.73
N ALA A 68 -11.04 -10.74 -15.54
CA ALA A 68 -11.74 -10.14 -14.45
C ALA A 68 -13.24 -10.09 -14.78
N GLU A 69 -13.93 -11.23 -14.72
CA GLU A 69 -15.40 -11.29 -14.76
C GLU A 69 -15.94 -10.55 -13.53
N GLY A 70 -16.40 -9.33 -13.73
CA GLY A 70 -17.05 -8.50 -12.73
C GLY A 70 -17.69 -7.30 -13.41
N ASP A 71 -18.96 -7.06 -13.14
CA ASP A 71 -19.69 -5.96 -13.73
C ASP A 71 -19.06 -4.63 -13.30
N SER A 72 -18.89 -3.72 -14.25
CA SER A 72 -18.26 -2.42 -13.99
C SER A 72 -19.28 -1.49 -13.35
N PRO A 73 -18.96 -0.85 -12.21
CA PRO A 73 -19.92 0.05 -11.58
C PRO A 73 -20.28 1.20 -12.52
N THR A 74 -21.55 1.59 -12.50
CA THR A 74 -22.04 2.79 -13.20
C THR A 74 -22.37 3.85 -12.15
N ILE A 75 -21.81 5.05 -12.30
CA ILE A 75 -22.06 6.21 -11.43
C ILE A 75 -22.57 7.34 -12.31
N ASP A 76 -23.74 7.90 -11.99
CA ASP A 76 -24.39 8.98 -12.75
C ASP A 76 -24.51 8.73 -14.27
N GLY A 77 -24.67 7.46 -14.66
CA GLY A 77 -24.77 7.04 -16.07
C GLY A 77 -23.43 6.80 -16.77
N GLU A 78 -22.30 7.02 -16.09
CA GLU A 78 -20.97 6.73 -16.60
C GLU A 78 -20.44 5.39 -16.07
N LYS A 79 -19.93 4.55 -16.97
CA LYS A 79 -19.36 3.25 -16.64
C LYS A 79 -17.89 3.40 -16.23
N PHE A 80 -17.53 2.89 -15.07
CA PHE A 80 -16.15 2.83 -14.58
C PHE A 80 -15.55 1.45 -14.85
N ASP A 81 -14.74 1.35 -15.90
CA ASP A 81 -14.07 0.09 -16.24
C ASP A 81 -13.13 -0.35 -15.11
N ARG A 82 -13.08 -1.66 -14.91
CA ARG A 82 -12.20 -2.25 -13.89
C ARG A 82 -10.73 -2.06 -14.30
N PRO A 83 -9.86 -1.55 -13.40
CA PRO A 83 -8.46 -1.35 -13.74
C PRO A 83 -7.77 -2.70 -13.99
N LEU A 84 -6.90 -2.75 -15.02
CA LEU A 84 -6.09 -3.93 -15.35
C LEU A 84 -5.11 -4.32 -14.24
N ALA A 85 -4.64 -3.32 -13.49
CA ALA A 85 -3.74 -3.50 -12.37
C ALA A 85 -3.92 -2.37 -11.35
N LEU A 86 -3.61 -2.67 -10.09
CA LEU A 86 -3.44 -1.65 -9.06
C LEU A 86 -2.07 -0.99 -9.20
N THR A 87 -1.96 0.26 -8.76
CA THR A 87 -0.71 1.02 -8.76
C THR A 87 -0.09 1.08 -7.36
N CYS A 88 1.24 1.09 -7.31
CA CYS A 88 2.03 1.27 -6.10
C CYS A 88 1.85 2.71 -5.60
N PRO A 89 1.38 2.92 -4.36
CA PRO A 89 1.18 4.26 -3.81
C PRO A 89 2.47 5.09 -3.75
N GLU A 90 3.63 4.46 -3.62
CA GLU A 90 4.92 5.15 -3.45
C GLU A 90 5.57 5.60 -4.77
N CYS A 91 5.35 4.87 -5.87
CA CYS A 91 6.05 5.13 -7.13
C CYS A 91 5.17 5.16 -8.38
N GLY A 92 3.86 4.86 -8.26
CA GLY A 92 2.92 4.81 -9.38
C GLY A 92 3.07 3.57 -10.29
N GLY A 93 4.05 2.71 -10.05
CA GLY A 93 4.27 1.49 -10.85
C GLY A 93 3.16 0.44 -10.67
N ALA A 94 2.86 -0.32 -11.72
CA ALA A 94 1.89 -1.41 -11.65
C ALA A 94 2.31 -2.50 -10.64
N LEU A 95 1.34 -3.01 -9.88
CA LEU A 95 1.53 -4.07 -8.89
C LEU A 95 1.19 -5.44 -9.47
N LEU A 96 2.06 -6.42 -9.22
CA LEU A 96 1.79 -7.82 -9.48
C LEU A 96 1.19 -8.48 -8.24
N LYS A 97 -0.02 -9.03 -8.37
CA LYS A 97 -0.64 -9.82 -7.32
C LYS A 97 -0.09 -11.24 -7.31
N SER A 98 0.39 -11.70 -6.16
CA SER A 98 0.78 -13.09 -5.91
C SER A 98 0.09 -13.65 -4.68
N GLN A 99 -0.09 -14.96 -4.60
CA GLN A 99 -0.74 -15.61 -3.46
C GLN A 99 0.12 -16.76 -2.93
N ASN A 100 0.37 -16.72 -1.62
CA ASN A 100 1.23 -17.64 -0.91
C ASN A 100 0.49 -18.22 0.29
N GLY A 101 -0.20 -19.34 0.10
CA GLY A 101 -1.12 -19.88 1.10
C GLY A 101 -2.28 -18.91 1.30
N THR A 102 -2.50 -18.47 2.54
CA THR A 102 -3.54 -17.50 2.89
C THR A 102 -3.13 -16.05 2.66
N ILE A 103 -1.83 -15.77 2.47
CA ILE A 103 -1.32 -14.40 2.33
C ILE A 103 -1.34 -14.00 0.86
N ILE A 104 -2.02 -12.88 0.57
CA ILE A 104 -1.98 -12.21 -0.73
C ILE A 104 -0.89 -11.13 -0.64
N LYS A 105 0.01 -11.10 -1.63
CA LYS A 105 1.03 -10.06 -1.77
C LYS A 105 0.82 -9.25 -3.06
N PHE A 106 1.23 -7.99 -3.01
CA PHE A 106 1.27 -7.09 -4.14
C PHE A 106 2.68 -6.52 -4.27
N ASP A 107 3.38 -6.93 -5.31
CA ASP A 107 4.79 -6.59 -5.51
C ASP A 107 4.94 -5.63 -6.69
N CYS A 108 5.63 -4.52 -6.45
CA CYS A 108 6.02 -3.56 -7.49
C CYS A 108 7.31 -4.03 -8.18
N HIS A 109 7.45 -3.72 -9.47
CA HIS A 109 8.62 -4.10 -10.27
C HIS A 109 9.96 -3.49 -9.80
N ILE A 110 9.94 -2.49 -8.92
CA ILE A 110 11.14 -1.88 -8.32
C ILE A 110 11.39 -2.30 -6.86
N GLY A 111 10.55 -3.17 -6.29
CA GLY A 111 10.81 -3.81 -4.98
C GLY A 111 9.86 -3.47 -3.83
N HIS A 112 8.91 -2.54 -3.98
CA HIS A 112 7.88 -2.33 -2.96
C HIS A 112 6.96 -3.56 -2.86
N SER A 113 6.57 -3.95 -1.65
CA SER A 113 5.81 -5.17 -1.41
C SER A 113 4.81 -4.95 -0.29
N TYR A 114 3.55 -5.31 -0.55
CA TYR A 114 2.44 -5.09 0.37
C TYR A 114 1.66 -6.38 0.62
N THR A 115 1.12 -6.54 1.82
CA THR A 115 -0.06 -7.43 2.02
C THR A 115 -1.33 -6.68 1.65
N GLY A 116 -2.49 -7.35 1.64
CA GLY A 116 -3.77 -6.69 1.33
C GLY A 116 -4.10 -5.55 2.29
N GLU A 117 -3.89 -5.76 3.58
CA GLU A 117 -4.18 -4.80 4.65
C GLU A 117 -3.25 -3.59 4.57
N VAL A 118 -1.95 -3.83 4.35
CA VAL A 118 -0.96 -2.76 4.21
C VAL A 118 -1.21 -1.95 2.94
N LEU A 119 -1.58 -2.60 1.84
CA LEU A 119 -1.91 -1.90 0.60
C LEU A 119 -3.17 -1.04 0.74
N ALA A 120 -4.20 -1.53 1.44
CA ALA A 120 -5.43 -0.77 1.68
C ALA A 120 -5.14 0.54 2.44
N SER A 121 -4.41 0.45 3.55
CA SER A 121 -3.99 1.63 4.32
C SER A 121 -3.13 2.56 3.47
N ALA A 122 -2.16 2.04 2.71
CA ALA A 122 -1.29 2.86 1.88
C ALA A 122 -2.03 3.57 0.73
N GLN A 123 -3.06 2.92 0.14
CA GLN A 123 -3.93 3.57 -0.85
C GLN A 123 -4.75 4.70 -0.23
N PHE A 124 -5.24 4.51 0.98
CA PHE A 124 -5.98 5.53 1.70
C PHE A 124 -5.10 6.74 2.04
N ASP A 125 -3.91 6.49 2.62
CA ASP A 125 -2.96 7.54 2.96
C ASP A 125 -2.56 8.36 1.72
N GLU A 126 -2.33 7.69 0.58
CA GLU A 126 -2.01 8.35 -0.68
C GLU A 126 -3.19 9.17 -1.23
N MET A 127 -4.41 8.64 -1.17
CA MET A 127 -5.62 9.38 -1.53
C MET A 127 -5.75 10.65 -0.70
N GLU A 128 -5.64 10.54 0.62
CA GLU A 128 -5.73 11.68 1.54
C GLU A 128 -4.64 12.71 1.23
N ARG A 129 -3.39 12.27 1.04
CA ARG A 129 -2.26 13.12 0.68
C ARG A 129 -2.51 13.91 -0.61
N VAL A 130 -3.01 13.24 -1.66
CA VAL A 130 -3.31 13.86 -2.95
C VAL A 130 -4.44 14.88 -2.81
N MET A 131 -5.52 14.53 -2.11
CA MET A 131 -6.63 15.45 -1.88
C MET A 131 -6.20 16.69 -1.08
N ARG A 132 -5.38 16.52 -0.03
CA ARG A 132 -4.82 17.64 0.74
C ARG A 132 -3.93 18.53 -0.13
N ALA A 133 -3.11 17.94 -1.00
CA ALA A 133 -2.32 18.68 -1.97
C ALA A 133 -3.21 19.48 -2.93
N ALA A 134 -4.30 18.90 -3.41
CA ALA A 134 -5.25 19.60 -4.28
C ALA A 134 -5.98 20.75 -3.57
N VAL A 135 -6.34 20.62 -2.27
CA VAL A 135 -6.88 21.74 -1.47
C VAL A 135 -5.86 22.90 -1.42
N ARG A 136 -4.58 22.59 -1.15
CA ARG A 136 -3.51 23.60 -1.15
C ARG A 136 -3.39 24.29 -2.51
N ILE A 137 -3.33 23.53 -3.60
CA ILE A 137 -3.19 24.07 -4.96
C ILE A 137 -4.39 24.96 -5.33
N LEU A 138 -5.61 24.59 -4.94
CA LEU A 138 -6.80 25.40 -5.18
C LEU A 138 -6.76 26.70 -4.36
N ASN A 139 -6.27 26.65 -3.12
CA ASN A 139 -6.09 27.86 -2.30
C ASN A 139 -5.03 28.79 -2.89
N GLU A 140 -3.89 28.25 -3.34
CA GLU A 140 -2.84 29.02 -4.03
C GLU A 140 -3.36 29.64 -5.33
N ARG A 141 -4.18 28.91 -6.10
CA ARG A 141 -4.85 29.46 -7.28
C ARG A 141 -5.78 30.62 -6.92
N ALA A 142 -6.52 30.50 -5.82
CA ALA A 142 -7.43 31.56 -5.39
C ALA A 142 -6.67 32.85 -5.08
N GLU A 143 -5.56 32.75 -4.36
CA GLU A 143 -4.71 33.89 -4.01
C GLU A 143 -4.07 34.50 -5.26
N PHE A 144 -3.48 33.68 -6.13
CA PHE A 144 -2.90 34.12 -7.39
C PHE A 144 -3.92 34.91 -8.24
N CYS A 145 -5.16 34.43 -8.33
CA CYS A 145 -6.19 35.13 -9.06
C CYS A 145 -6.59 36.46 -8.39
N LEU A 146 -6.52 36.60 -7.07
CA LEU A 146 -6.75 37.89 -6.39
C LEU A 146 -5.64 38.88 -6.68
N GLU A 147 -4.37 38.45 -6.63
CA GLU A 147 -3.22 39.29 -7.00
C GLU A 147 -3.35 39.80 -8.44
N MET A 148 -3.71 38.92 -9.38
CA MET A 148 -3.93 39.29 -10.77
C MET A 148 -5.12 40.24 -10.96
N ALA A 149 -6.19 40.09 -10.17
CA ALA A 149 -7.31 41.02 -10.18
C ALA A 149 -6.87 42.43 -9.77
N GLU A 150 -6.06 42.54 -8.70
CA GLU A 150 -5.55 43.83 -8.24
C GLU A 150 -4.61 44.47 -9.26
N GLN A 151 -3.71 43.69 -9.87
CA GLN A 151 -2.86 44.18 -10.96
C GLN A 151 -3.69 44.63 -12.17
N ALA A 152 -4.74 43.91 -12.52
CA ALA A 152 -5.62 44.27 -13.63
C ALA A 152 -6.33 45.62 -13.38
N ARG A 153 -6.82 45.87 -12.15
CA ARG A 153 -7.46 47.15 -11.78
C ARG A 153 -6.56 48.36 -11.97
N LEU A 154 -5.25 48.20 -11.77
CA LEU A 154 -4.28 49.28 -11.96
C LEU A 154 -4.14 49.70 -13.43
N GLN A 155 -4.42 48.79 -14.37
CA GLN A 155 -4.36 49.04 -15.81
C GLN A 155 -5.73 49.49 -16.35
N GLU A 156 -6.78 48.74 -16.00
CA GLU A 156 -8.16 48.98 -16.44
C GLU A 156 -9.14 48.50 -15.35
N PRO A 157 -10.00 49.39 -14.81
CA PRO A 157 -10.88 49.05 -13.69
C PRO A 157 -11.79 47.83 -13.92
N ASP A 158 -12.23 47.60 -15.16
CA ASP A 158 -13.17 46.54 -15.51
C ASP A 158 -12.50 45.17 -15.80
N ALA A 159 -11.16 45.12 -15.90
CA ALA A 159 -10.43 43.91 -16.25
C ALA A 159 -10.28 42.90 -15.10
N ALA A 160 -10.69 43.26 -13.88
CA ALA A 160 -10.55 42.43 -12.67
C ALA A 160 -11.60 41.32 -12.53
N GLY A 161 -12.78 41.51 -13.13
CA GLY A 161 -13.95 40.64 -12.93
C GLY A 161 -13.68 39.14 -13.20
N PRO A 162 -13.05 38.76 -14.34
CA PRO A 162 -12.73 37.36 -14.62
C PRO A 162 -11.78 36.72 -13.59
N TRP A 163 -10.80 37.48 -13.11
CA TRP A 163 -9.83 37.02 -12.10
C TRP A 163 -10.50 36.79 -10.74
N GLU A 164 -11.35 37.71 -10.31
CA GLU A 164 -12.14 37.54 -9.08
C GLU A 164 -13.09 36.33 -9.16
N ALA A 165 -13.74 36.12 -10.31
CA ALA A 165 -14.59 34.97 -10.53
C ALA A 165 -13.80 33.65 -10.46
N ALA A 166 -12.59 33.62 -11.04
CA ALA A 166 -11.71 32.46 -10.96
C ALA A 166 -11.24 32.17 -9.52
N SER A 167 -10.95 33.22 -8.74
CA SER A 167 -10.59 33.08 -7.32
C SER A 167 -11.74 32.47 -6.51
N LYS A 168 -12.95 33.03 -6.64
CA LYS A 168 -14.16 32.51 -5.97
C LYS A 168 -14.43 31.05 -6.33
N GLN A 169 -14.27 30.68 -7.60
CA GLN A 169 -14.45 29.31 -8.06
C GLN A 169 -13.39 28.36 -7.45
N ALA A 170 -12.14 28.79 -7.34
CA ALA A 170 -11.08 27.98 -6.74
C ALA A 170 -11.35 27.73 -5.24
N LEU A 171 -11.81 28.76 -4.50
CA LEU A 171 -12.21 28.61 -3.10
C LEU A 171 -13.41 27.69 -2.91
N ASP A 172 -14.45 27.81 -3.73
CA ASP A 172 -15.62 26.92 -3.70
C ASP A 172 -15.21 25.44 -3.87
N ARG A 173 -14.34 25.17 -4.85
CA ARG A 173 -13.81 23.81 -5.08
C ARG A 173 -12.92 23.33 -3.93
N ALA A 174 -12.08 24.20 -3.38
CA ALA A 174 -11.22 23.88 -2.24
C ALA A 174 -12.07 23.48 -1.01
N TYR A 175 -13.16 24.22 -0.76
CA TYR A 175 -14.08 23.93 0.34
C TYR A 175 -14.75 22.56 0.17
N LYS A 176 -15.28 22.26 -1.02
CA LYS A 176 -15.90 20.96 -1.32
C LYS A 176 -14.93 19.80 -1.12
N LEU A 177 -13.69 19.95 -1.59
CA LEU A 177 -12.67 18.93 -1.42
C LEU A 177 -12.22 18.78 0.03
N ARG A 178 -12.10 19.89 0.77
CA ARG A 178 -11.78 19.87 2.20
C ARG A 178 -12.82 19.10 3.01
N VAL A 179 -14.11 19.33 2.74
CA VAL A 179 -15.20 18.57 3.37
C VAL A 179 -15.05 17.08 3.11
N LEU A 180 -14.71 16.67 1.89
CA LEU A 180 -14.49 15.26 1.56
C LEU A 180 -13.28 14.64 2.30
N VAL A 181 -12.20 15.42 2.49
CA VAL A 181 -11.00 14.97 3.22
C VAL A 181 -11.25 14.84 4.73
N GLU A 182 -12.09 15.72 5.30
CA GLU A 182 -12.38 15.74 6.74
C GLU A 182 -13.50 14.76 7.16
N GLN A 183 -14.19 14.14 6.19
CA GLN A 183 -15.21 13.13 6.46
C GLN A 183 -14.61 11.80 6.91
N ASP A 184 -15.36 11.03 7.71
CA ASP A 184 -14.98 9.69 8.12
C ASP A 184 -15.08 8.71 6.94
N TRP A 185 -14.03 7.90 6.78
CA TRP A 185 -13.98 6.85 5.77
C TRP A 185 -14.03 5.46 6.43
N LEU A 186 -14.63 4.50 5.73
CA LEU A 186 -14.64 3.11 6.15
C LEU A 186 -13.28 2.47 5.86
N MET A 187 -12.59 2.03 6.91
CA MET A 187 -11.24 1.47 6.86
C MET A 187 -11.23 -0.03 7.23
N PRO A 188 -11.64 -0.94 6.32
CA PRO A 188 -11.85 -2.37 6.62
C PRO A 188 -10.63 -3.09 7.23
N GLU A 189 -9.43 -2.66 6.88
CA GLU A 189 -8.14 -3.18 7.38
C GLU A 189 -7.89 -2.85 8.86
N THR A 190 -8.58 -1.85 9.43
CA THR A 190 -8.40 -1.45 10.83
C THR A 190 -9.24 -2.29 11.81
N PHE A 191 -10.29 -2.97 11.32
CA PHE A 191 -11.19 -3.77 12.16
C PHE A 191 -10.50 -4.96 12.83
N GLY A 192 -9.46 -5.53 12.23
CA GLY A 192 -8.67 -6.63 12.84
C GLY A 192 -7.75 -6.18 13.99
N ALA A 193 -7.34 -4.92 14.02
CA ALA A 193 -6.44 -4.39 15.05
C ALA A 193 -7.15 -4.06 16.37
N MET A 194 -8.45 -3.78 16.35
CA MET A 194 -9.23 -3.45 17.55
C MET A 194 -9.65 -4.68 18.37
N SER A 195 -9.73 -5.88 17.77
CA SER A 195 -10.08 -7.11 18.49
C SER A 195 -8.94 -7.67 19.35
N GLY A 196 -7.68 -7.25 19.09
CA GLY A 196 -6.49 -7.69 19.83
C GLY A 196 -6.13 -6.88 21.08
N ARG A 197 -6.86 -5.80 21.40
CA ARG A 197 -6.57 -4.92 22.57
C ARG A 197 -7.52 -5.07 23.76
N SER A 198 -8.44 -6.02 23.75
CA SER A 198 -9.33 -6.26 24.90
C SER A 198 -8.98 -7.54 25.64
N SER A 199 -7.92 -7.50 26.46
CA SER A 199 -7.79 -8.33 27.67
C SER A 199 -6.54 -7.92 28.46
N ARG A 200 -6.59 -6.76 29.11
CA ARG A 200 -5.80 -6.50 30.32
C ARG A 200 -6.37 -5.33 31.13
N ILE A 201 -7.52 -5.57 31.76
CA ILE A 201 -7.85 -4.95 33.05
C ILE A 201 -8.49 -6.03 33.92
N SER A 202 -7.70 -6.57 34.84
CA SER A 202 -8.15 -7.31 36.01
C SER A 202 -7.33 -6.80 37.20
N GLY A 203 -8.02 -6.41 38.27
CA GLY A 203 -7.43 -5.92 39.52
C GLY A 203 -8.23 -4.75 40.09
#